data_AF-A0AA92CIY0-F1
#
_entry.id   AF-A0AA92CIY0-F1
#
_cell.length_a   1.000
_cell.length_b   1.000
_cell.length_c   1.000
_cell.angle_alpha   90.00
_cell.angle_beta   90.00
_cell.angle_gamma   90.00
#
_symmetry.space_group_name_H-M   'P 1'
#
loop_
_entity.id
_entity.type
_entity.pdbx_description
1 polymer ?
#
loop_
_entity_poly.entity_id
_entity_poly.type
_entity_poly.pdbx_seq_one_letter_code
_entity_poly.pdbx_strand_id
1 'polypeptide(L)'
;MKKIAGFFLLFCIAAIALVFFAWSQPSQIKHYTAEDLIGLTCAELSTRHDDFIFAYHDAEISNHRRTGGFHDDLGLPQEETLPFIVLIRWFMQDNDIIEADLVHSSFPSKTLQGTKFYYEISAACASASPLRAVDVMQQVATKLNLIDPAVSP
;
A
#
# COMPACT_ATOMS: atom_id res chain seq x y z
N MET A 1 -54.31 -5.81 -20.34
CA MET A 1 -53.07 -6.59 -20.50
C MET A 1 -51.82 -5.72 -20.73
N LYS A 2 -51.82 -4.74 -21.66
CA LYS A 2 -50.65 -3.85 -21.91
C LYS A 2 -50.08 -3.12 -20.68
N LYS A 3 -50.92 -2.63 -19.76
CA LYS A 3 -50.47 -1.90 -18.56
C LYS A 3 -49.76 -2.78 -17.52
N ILE A 4 -50.13 -4.06 -17.44
CA ILE A 4 -49.52 -5.03 -16.51
C ILE A 4 -48.14 -5.45 -17.02
N ALA A 5 -48.02 -5.67 -18.34
CA ALA A 5 -46.73 -5.96 -18.98
C ALA A 5 -45.72 -4.82 -18.81
N GLY A 6 -46.16 -3.56 -18.89
CA GLY A 6 -45.30 -2.39 -18.65
C GLY A 6 -44.81 -2.28 -17.20
N PHE A 7 -45.66 -2.64 -16.23
CA PHE A 7 -45.29 -2.63 -14.80
C PHE A 7 -44.27 -3.73 -14.47
N PHE A 8 -44.44 -4.94 -15.03
CA PHE A 8 -43.46 -6.03 -14.88
C PHE A 8 -42.11 -5.67 -15.52
N LEU A 9 -42.11 -5.03 -16.69
CA LEU A 9 -40.88 -4.63 -17.36
C LEU A 9 -40.09 -3.58 -16.54
N LEU A 10 -40.78 -2.58 -16.00
CA LEU A 10 -40.20 -1.55 -15.12
C LEU A 10 -39.65 -2.16 -13.82
N PHE A 11 -40.36 -3.12 -13.24
CA PHE A 11 -39.91 -3.82 -12.03
C PHE A 11 -38.64 -4.66 -12.29
N CYS A 12 -38.57 -5.36 -13.43
CA CYS A 12 -37.37 -6.10 -13.83
C CYS A 12 -36.17 -5.17 -14.08
N ILE A 13 -36.36 -4.03 -14.74
CA ILE A 13 -35.28 -3.06 -14.98
C ILE A 13 -34.78 -2.46 -13.65
N ALA A 14 -35.69 -2.13 -12.73
CA ALA A 14 -35.32 -1.63 -11.40
C ALA A 14 -34.57 -2.69 -10.57
N ALA A 15 -34.99 -3.96 -10.63
CA ALA A 15 -34.30 -5.07 -9.97
C ALA A 15 -32.90 -5.31 -10.54
N ILE A 16 -32.75 -5.26 -11.87
CA ILE A 16 -31.44 -5.39 -12.53
C ILE A 16 -30.52 -4.21 -12.15
N ALA A 17 -31.05 -2.97 -12.16
CA ALA A 17 -30.28 -1.79 -11.76
C ALA A 17 -29.86 -1.85 -10.28
N LEU A 18 -30.72 -2.35 -9.38
CA LEU A 18 -30.39 -2.60 -7.98
C LEU A 18 -29.33 -3.70 -7.82
N VAL A 19 -29.39 -4.76 -8.63
CA VAL A 19 -28.36 -5.80 -8.65
C VAL A 19 -27.02 -5.24 -9.12
N PHE A 20 -26.97 -4.38 -10.15
CA PHE A 20 -25.74 -3.73 -10.59
C PHE A 20 -25.21 -2.67 -9.61
N PHE A 21 -26.09 -1.92 -8.92
CA PHE A 21 -25.67 -0.98 -7.88
C PHE A 21 -25.21 -1.68 -6.60
N ALA A 22 -25.80 -2.83 -6.26
CA ALA A 22 -25.33 -3.69 -5.17
C ALA A 22 -24.06 -4.48 -5.57
N TRP A 23 -23.88 -4.77 -6.86
CA TRP A 23 -22.64 -5.26 -7.46
C TRP A 23 -21.80 -4.10 -8.01
N SER A 24 -21.38 -3.19 -7.15
CA SER A 24 -20.23 -2.35 -7.50
C SER A 24 -19.06 -3.28 -7.83
N GLN A 25 -18.61 -3.30 -9.08
CA GLN A 25 -17.39 -3.99 -9.50
C GLN A 25 -16.25 -3.59 -8.55
N PRO A 26 -15.45 -4.54 -8.04
CA PRO A 26 -14.29 -4.17 -7.25
C PRO A 26 -13.41 -3.26 -8.12
N SER A 27 -13.19 -2.02 -7.68
CA SER A 27 -12.13 -1.19 -8.26
C SER A 27 -10.84 -1.98 -8.12
N GLN A 28 -10.15 -2.24 -9.22
CA GLN A 28 -8.86 -2.92 -9.16
C GLN A 28 -7.93 -2.13 -8.24
N ILE A 29 -7.41 -2.80 -7.21
CA ILE A 29 -6.51 -2.18 -6.26
C ILE A 29 -5.21 -1.85 -7.00
N LYS A 30 -4.85 -0.56 -7.06
CA LYS A 30 -3.60 -0.12 -7.69
C LYS A 30 -2.42 -0.64 -6.87
N HIS A 31 -1.63 -1.53 -7.45
CA HIS A 31 -0.33 -1.93 -6.91
C HIS A 31 0.73 -0.98 -7.46
N TYR A 32 1.52 -0.40 -6.57
CA TYR A 32 2.51 0.61 -6.92
C TYR A 32 3.84 -0.05 -7.29
N THR A 33 4.51 0.47 -8.31
CA THR A 33 5.90 0.15 -8.60
C THR A 33 6.85 1.15 -7.94
N ALA A 34 8.15 0.90 -7.98
CA ALA A 34 9.12 1.88 -7.48
C ALA A 34 9.03 3.20 -8.26
N GLU A 35 8.88 3.13 -9.59
CA GLU A 35 8.78 4.29 -10.48
C GLU A 35 7.57 5.18 -10.15
N ASP A 36 6.46 4.59 -9.68
CA ASP A 36 5.32 5.35 -9.18
C ASP A 36 5.65 6.17 -7.91
N LEU A 37 6.67 5.78 -7.15
CA LEU A 37 6.90 6.21 -5.77
C LEU A 37 8.17 7.04 -5.56
N ILE A 38 9.22 6.87 -6.37
CA ILE A 38 10.53 7.55 -6.20
C ILE A 38 10.46 9.08 -6.17
N GLY A 39 9.44 9.65 -6.82
CA GLY A 39 9.23 11.09 -6.89
C GLY A 39 8.51 11.69 -5.69
N LEU A 40 7.92 10.85 -4.83
CA LEU A 40 6.99 11.30 -3.80
C LEU A 40 7.72 11.87 -2.58
N THR A 41 7.09 12.88 -1.99
CA THR A 41 7.38 13.33 -0.62
C THR A 41 6.95 12.27 0.40
N CYS A 42 7.47 12.35 1.62
CA CYS A 42 6.98 11.50 2.73
C CYS A 42 5.47 11.63 2.93
N ALA A 43 4.92 12.85 2.80
CA ALA A 43 3.48 13.11 2.94
C ALA A 43 2.64 12.43 1.83
N GLU A 44 3.08 12.56 0.58
CA GLU A 44 2.41 11.89 -0.55
C GLU A 44 2.53 10.37 -0.45
N LEU A 45 3.71 9.86 -0.10
CA LEU A 45 3.93 8.42 0.09
C LEU A 45 3.04 7.87 1.21
N SER A 46 2.89 8.59 2.33
CA SER A 46 1.96 8.24 3.41
C SER A 46 0.53 8.18 2.90
N THR A 47 0.11 9.17 2.12
CA THR A 47 -1.23 9.19 1.52
C THR A 47 -1.45 7.98 0.61
N ARG A 48 -0.47 7.64 -0.24
CA ARG A 48 -0.55 6.45 -1.11
C ARG A 48 -0.58 5.15 -0.31
N HIS A 49 0.14 5.09 0.79
CA HIS A 49 0.15 3.93 1.69
C HIS A 49 -1.22 3.74 2.35
N ASP A 50 -1.81 4.80 2.88
CA ASP A 50 -3.14 4.77 3.50
C ASP A 50 -4.22 4.42 2.47
N ASP A 51 -4.22 5.06 1.31
CA ASP A 51 -5.16 4.77 0.20
C ASP A 51 -5.09 3.29 -0.22
N PHE A 52 -3.88 2.72 -0.25
CA PHE A 52 -3.67 1.32 -0.59
C PHE A 52 -4.28 0.37 0.46
N ILE A 53 -4.05 0.64 1.74
CA ILE A 53 -4.64 -0.13 2.85
C ILE A 53 -6.17 -0.02 2.82
N PHE A 54 -6.71 1.18 2.63
CA PHE A 54 -8.17 1.38 2.53
C PHE A 54 -8.78 0.66 1.34
N ALA A 55 -8.12 0.64 0.18
CA ALA A 55 -8.60 -0.10 -0.98
C ALA A 55 -8.72 -1.61 -0.72
N TYR A 56 -7.77 -2.19 0.02
CA TYR A 56 -7.81 -3.58 0.47
C TYR A 56 -8.97 -3.83 1.45
N HIS A 57 -9.13 -2.96 2.46
CA HIS A 57 -10.26 -3.04 3.40
C HIS A 57 -11.62 -2.92 2.72
N ASP A 58 -11.78 -1.97 1.79
CA ASP A 58 -13.03 -1.78 1.06
C ASP A 58 -13.37 -2.97 0.16
N ALA A 59 -12.36 -3.54 -0.50
CA ALA A 59 -12.50 -4.76 -1.29
C ALA A 59 -12.96 -5.94 -0.41
N GLU A 60 -12.43 -6.04 0.80
CA GLU A 60 -12.75 -7.09 1.75
C GLU A 60 -14.15 -6.95 2.34
N ILE A 61 -14.56 -5.73 2.70
CA ILE A 61 -15.94 -5.43 3.12
C ILE A 61 -16.93 -5.76 2.00
N SER A 62 -16.59 -5.41 0.75
CA SER A 62 -17.39 -5.76 -0.42
C SER A 62 -17.50 -7.28 -0.59
N ASN A 63 -16.39 -8.02 -0.40
CA ASN A 63 -16.39 -9.47 -0.44
C ASN A 63 -17.28 -10.07 0.64
N HIS A 64 -17.12 -9.63 1.88
CA HIS A 64 -17.93 -10.08 3.00
C HIS A 64 -19.42 -9.87 2.76
N ARG A 65 -19.82 -8.72 2.21
CA ARG A 65 -21.22 -8.46 1.82
C ARG A 65 -21.75 -9.43 0.77
N ARG A 66 -20.88 -9.93 -0.12
CA ARG A 66 -21.24 -10.86 -1.20
C ARG A 66 -21.27 -12.32 -0.76
N THR A 67 -20.32 -12.74 0.06
CA THR A 67 -20.07 -14.16 0.36
C THR A 67 -20.42 -14.54 1.80
N GLY A 68 -20.60 -13.56 2.69
CA GLY A 68 -20.82 -13.76 4.12
C GLY A 68 -19.56 -14.11 4.90
N GLY A 69 -18.38 -14.11 4.27
CA GLY A 69 -17.11 -14.49 4.89
C GLY A 69 -15.98 -13.53 4.50
N PHE A 70 -14.96 -13.48 5.36
CA PHE A 70 -13.69 -12.83 5.04
C PHE A 70 -12.72 -13.82 4.40
N HIS A 71 -11.77 -13.33 3.61
CA HIS A 71 -10.61 -14.11 3.23
C HIS A 71 -9.73 -14.42 4.45
N ASP A 72 -8.92 -15.48 4.36
CA ASP A 72 -8.05 -15.94 5.46
C ASP A 72 -6.98 -14.90 5.86
N ASP A 73 -6.58 -14.05 4.91
CA ASP A 73 -5.67 -12.92 5.13
C ASP A 73 -6.39 -11.68 5.69
N LEU A 74 -7.71 -11.78 5.95
CA LEU A 74 -8.58 -10.69 6.40
C LEU A 74 -8.56 -9.48 5.47
N GLY A 75 -8.23 -9.70 4.19
CA GLY A 75 -8.07 -8.65 3.20
C GLY A 75 -6.92 -7.70 3.53
N LEU A 76 -5.91 -8.16 4.28
CA LEU A 76 -4.70 -7.37 4.52
C LEU A 76 -3.73 -7.50 3.34
N PRO A 77 -3.11 -6.40 2.89
CA PRO A 77 -2.05 -6.49 1.90
C PRO A 77 -0.85 -7.24 2.47
N GLN A 78 -0.14 -7.96 1.59
CA GLN A 78 1.16 -8.54 1.91
C GLN A 78 2.19 -7.43 2.15
N GLU A 79 3.19 -7.67 2.99
CA GLU A 79 4.18 -6.65 3.36
C GLU A 79 4.89 -6.10 2.13
N GLU A 80 5.29 -6.97 1.19
CA GLU A 80 6.02 -6.63 -0.02
C GLU A 80 5.24 -5.76 -1.00
N THR A 81 3.91 -5.69 -0.89
CA THR A 81 3.08 -4.86 -1.78
C THR A 81 2.78 -3.49 -1.21
N LEU A 82 3.10 -3.24 0.07
CA LEU A 82 2.90 -1.96 0.71
C LEU A 82 3.79 -0.88 0.07
N PRO A 83 3.24 0.29 -0.32
CA PRO A 83 4.02 1.33 -1.02
C PRO A 83 5.32 1.73 -0.32
N PHE A 84 5.29 1.86 1.01
CA PHE A 84 6.47 2.18 1.79
C PHE A 84 7.55 1.10 1.68
N ILE A 85 7.16 -0.18 1.69
CA ILE A 85 8.07 -1.32 1.58
C ILE A 85 8.60 -1.47 0.16
N VAL A 86 7.76 -1.29 -0.86
CA VAL A 86 8.17 -1.28 -2.27
C VAL A 86 9.30 -0.27 -2.47
N LEU A 87 9.12 0.96 -1.97
CA LEU A 87 10.12 2.01 -2.12
C LEU A 87 11.41 1.72 -1.33
N ILE A 88 11.31 1.22 -0.09
CA ILE A 88 12.52 0.87 0.70
C ILE A 88 13.29 -0.27 0.04
N ARG A 89 12.61 -1.32 -0.44
CA ARG A 89 13.28 -2.44 -1.13
C ARG A 89 13.97 -1.97 -2.41
N TRP A 90 13.34 -1.11 -3.19
CA TRP A 90 13.98 -0.50 -4.35
C TRP A 90 15.22 0.31 -3.96
N PHE A 91 15.12 1.17 -2.93
CA PHE A 91 16.25 1.95 -2.45
C PHE A 91 17.42 1.06 -1.99
N MET A 92 17.12 -0.02 -1.27
CA MET A 92 18.11 -1.00 -0.85
C MET A 92 18.80 -1.65 -2.05
N GLN A 93 18.03 -2.07 -3.07
CA GLN A 93 18.57 -2.66 -4.29
C GLN A 93 19.45 -1.68 -5.08
N ASP A 94 19.05 -0.41 -5.15
CA ASP A 94 19.79 0.66 -5.86
C ASP A 94 21.12 1.01 -5.15
N ASN A 95 21.24 0.67 -3.87
CA ASN A 95 22.40 0.99 -3.02
C ASN A 95 23.13 -0.25 -2.48
N ASP A 96 22.90 -1.43 -3.07
CA ASP A 96 23.52 -2.71 -2.67
C ASP A 96 23.36 -3.07 -1.17
N ILE A 97 22.28 -2.60 -0.52
CA ILE A 97 21.96 -2.92 0.87
C ILE A 97 21.22 -4.25 0.92
N ILE A 98 21.75 -5.25 1.63
CA ILE A 98 21.09 -6.53 1.82
C ILE A 98 20.40 -6.62 3.19
N GLU A 99 19.38 -7.48 3.32
CA GLU A 99 18.63 -7.63 4.58
C GLU A 99 19.55 -7.98 5.77
N ALA A 100 20.66 -8.68 5.52
CA ALA A 100 21.67 -8.99 6.55
C ALA A 100 22.31 -7.73 7.16
N ASP A 101 22.44 -6.64 6.40
CA ASP A 101 23.00 -5.37 6.88
C ASP A 101 22.05 -4.66 7.85
N LEU A 102 20.75 -5.01 7.80
CA LEU A 102 19.72 -4.44 8.65
C LEU A 102 19.56 -5.17 10.00
N VAL A 103 20.20 -6.34 10.14
CA VAL A 103 20.12 -7.15 11.35
C VAL A 103 20.89 -6.47 12.47
N HIS A 104 20.19 -6.10 13.54
CA HIS A 104 20.81 -5.60 14.75
C HIS A 104 20.34 -6.42 15.95
N SER A 105 21.23 -6.63 16.93
CA SER A 105 20.90 -7.32 18.19
C SER A 105 19.67 -6.78 18.92
N SER A 106 19.38 -5.48 18.81
CA SER A 106 18.19 -4.83 19.39
C SER A 106 16.94 -4.95 18.52
N PHE A 107 17.09 -5.35 17.25
CA PHE A 107 16.02 -5.53 16.26
C PHE A 107 16.21 -6.84 15.49
N PRO A 108 16.07 -8.00 16.16
CA PRO A 108 16.09 -9.29 15.49
C PRO A 108 14.77 -9.46 14.73
N SER A 109 14.71 -8.97 13.50
CA SER A 109 13.51 -9.04 12.66
C SER A 109 13.66 -10.06 11.54
N LYS A 110 12.54 -10.71 11.19
CA LYS A 110 12.40 -11.51 9.95
C LYS A 110 11.75 -10.72 8.82
N THR A 111 11.28 -9.52 9.10
CA THR A 111 10.56 -8.63 8.18
C THR A 111 11.24 -7.27 8.09
N LEU A 112 11.08 -6.57 6.98
CA LEU A 112 11.71 -5.26 6.79
C LEU A 112 11.12 -4.23 7.76
N GLN A 113 9.82 -4.31 8.02
CA GLN A 113 9.12 -3.45 8.98
C GLN A 113 9.70 -3.50 10.41
N GLY A 114 10.27 -4.62 10.82
CA GLY A 114 10.86 -4.77 12.15
C GLY A 114 12.31 -4.28 12.26
N THR A 115 12.90 -3.75 11.19
CA THR A 115 14.29 -3.29 11.18
C THR A 115 14.44 -1.86 11.73
N LYS A 116 15.62 -1.55 12.26
CA LYS A 116 15.96 -0.17 12.66
C LYS A 116 15.88 0.80 11.48
N PHE A 117 16.24 0.34 10.29
CA PHE A 117 16.19 1.14 9.07
C PHE A 117 14.76 1.60 8.76
N TYR A 118 13.78 0.68 8.77
CA TYR A 118 12.37 1.03 8.60
C TYR A 118 11.89 2.01 9.69
N TYR A 119 12.22 1.75 10.95
CA TYR A 119 11.82 2.60 12.06
C TYR A 119 12.31 4.05 11.90
N GLU A 120 13.58 4.24 11.56
CA GLU A 120 14.19 5.56 11.41
C GLU A 120 13.60 6.32 10.20
N ILE A 121 13.36 5.64 9.08
CA ILE A 121 12.69 6.23 7.90
C ILE A 121 11.25 6.63 8.26
N SER A 122 10.50 5.71 8.88
CA SER A 122 9.11 5.94 9.28
C SER A 122 9.01 7.12 10.25
N ALA A 123 9.88 7.18 11.26
CA ALA A 123 9.91 8.29 12.21
C ALA A 123 10.24 9.63 11.54
N ALA A 124 11.19 9.65 10.60
CA ALA A 124 11.52 10.85 9.84
C ALA A 124 10.36 11.31 8.95
N CYS A 125 9.67 10.38 8.28
CA CYS A 125 8.53 10.68 7.43
C CYS A 125 7.23 11.01 8.20
N ALA A 126 7.07 10.52 9.44
CA ALA A 126 5.88 10.74 10.27
C ALA A 126 5.65 12.22 10.62
N SER A 127 6.68 13.06 10.50
CA SER A 127 6.59 14.52 10.70
C SER A 127 5.87 15.27 9.56
N ALA A 128 5.22 14.56 8.63
CA ALA A 128 4.65 15.11 7.39
C ALA A 128 5.67 15.94 6.61
N SER A 129 6.91 15.44 6.58
CA SER A 129 8.04 16.14 5.99
C SER A 129 7.79 16.39 4.50
N PRO A 130 7.99 17.63 4.00
CA PRO A 130 7.93 17.92 2.56
C PRO A 130 9.15 17.35 1.81
N LEU A 131 10.10 16.73 2.51
CA LEU A 131 11.23 16.05 1.90
C LEU A 131 10.75 14.87 1.06
N ARG A 132 11.48 14.60 -0.03
CA ARG A 132 11.27 13.37 -0.80
C ARG A 132 11.58 12.17 0.09
N ALA A 133 10.77 11.13 -0.02
CA ALA A 133 10.96 9.93 0.77
C ALA A 133 12.35 9.30 0.52
N VAL A 134 12.81 9.32 -0.74
CA VAL A 134 14.16 8.84 -1.12
C VAL A 134 15.27 9.67 -0.45
N ASP A 135 15.14 10.99 -0.35
CA ASP A 135 16.13 11.84 0.33
C ASP A 135 16.21 11.50 1.83
N VAL A 136 15.07 11.18 2.45
CA VAL A 136 15.02 10.71 3.83
C VAL A 136 15.67 9.33 3.98
N MET A 137 15.41 8.41 3.05
CA MET A 137 16.05 7.08 3.03
C MET A 137 17.58 7.21 2.91
N GLN A 138 18.06 8.10 2.06
CA GLN A 138 19.48 8.43 1.93
C GLN A 138 20.06 8.93 3.26
N GLN A 139 19.42 9.92 3.90
CA GLN A 139 19.88 10.47 5.17
C GLN A 139 19.94 9.41 6.28
N VAL A 140 18.92 8.56 6.35
CA VAL A 140 18.86 7.47 7.33
C VAL A 140 19.92 6.41 7.03
N ALA A 141 20.09 6.01 5.77
CA ALA A 141 21.09 5.03 5.37
C ALA A 141 22.51 5.52 5.69
N THR A 142 22.82 6.80 5.44
CA THR A 142 24.08 7.42 5.87
C THR A 142 24.21 7.44 7.39
N LYS A 143 23.17 7.83 8.13
CA LYS A 143 23.15 7.84 9.61
C LYS A 143 23.42 6.45 10.20
N LEU A 144 22.93 5.40 9.54
CA LEU A 144 23.11 4.01 9.96
C LEU A 144 24.39 3.37 9.40
N ASN A 145 25.21 4.10 8.66
CA ASN A 145 26.41 3.61 7.97
C ASN A 145 26.12 2.45 7.00
N LEU A 146 24.96 2.46 6.36
CA LEU A 146 24.58 1.50 5.32
C LEU A 146 25.13 1.89 3.95
N ILE A 147 25.37 3.19 3.73
CA ILE A 147 25.92 3.75 2.49
C ILE A 147 26.93 4.85 2.79
N ASP A 148 27.89 5.04 1.89
CA ASP A 148 28.97 6.00 2.04
C ASP A 148 28.59 7.33 1.35
N PRO A 149 28.58 8.48 2.06
CA PRO A 149 28.18 9.77 1.47
C PRO A 149 29.10 10.25 0.33
N ALA A 150 30.27 9.64 0.16
CA ALA A 150 31.23 9.99 -0.89
C ALA A 150 31.00 9.26 -2.24
N VAL A 151 30.05 8.32 -2.31
CA VAL A 151 29.84 7.44 -3.47
C VAL A 151 28.44 7.61 -4.11
N SER A 152 27.56 8.45 -3.57
CA SER A 152 26.27 8.73 -4.23
C SER A 152 26.47 9.52 -5.54
N PRO A 153 25.87 9.08 -6.66
CA PRO A 153 25.92 9.78 -7.95
C PRO A 153 25.20 11.14 -7.94
#